data_AF-A0A1B6IXD8-F1
#
_entry.id   AF-A0A1B6IXD8-F1
#
_cell.length_a   1.000
_cell.length_b   1.000
_cell.length_c   1.000
_cell.angle_alpha   90.00
_cell.angle_beta   90.00
_cell.angle_gamma   90.00
#
_symmetry.space_group_name_H-M   'P 1'
#
loop_
_entity.id
_entity.type
_entity.pdbx_description
1 polymer ?
#
loop_
_entity_poly.entity_id
_entity_poly.type
_entity_poly.pdbx_seq_one_letter_code
_entity_poly.pdbx_strand_id
1 'polypeptide(L)'
;GSLRGKEREIVILRSDNGETWREHTVDCSEEAVQDVLSHSFDKEDLAQLDENARTTRILTTDFPHYFAVVTRVRQEVHAIGPEGGMVSSSVVPQVQAVFPQGALTKKIKVGLQVNLFKPRKNATPASLKKITVNHVPKKKRFSLVW
;
A
#
# COMPACT_ATOMS: atom_id res chain seq x y z
N GLY A 1 4.58 10.24 12.52
CA GLY A 1 3.85 10.74 11.34
C GLY A 1 2.78 9.76 10.93
N SER A 2 1.76 10.20 10.18
CA SER A 2 0.60 9.40 9.76
C SER A 2 0.99 8.09 9.05
N LEU A 3 2.08 8.11 8.27
CA LEU A 3 2.58 6.94 7.53
C LEU A 3 3.33 5.91 8.39
N ARG A 4 3.63 6.26 9.66
CA ARG A 4 4.32 5.40 10.64
C ARG A 4 5.56 4.69 10.03
N GLY A 5 6.39 5.45 9.32
CA GLY A 5 7.51 4.90 8.55
C GLY A 5 7.02 4.32 7.23
N LYS A 6 7.04 2.99 7.10
CA LYS A 6 6.56 2.24 5.91
C LYS A 6 5.33 1.37 6.20
N GLU A 7 4.80 1.42 7.42
CA GLU A 7 3.66 0.59 7.87
C GLU A 7 2.35 0.95 7.14
N ARG A 8 2.22 2.20 6.70
CA ARG A 8 1.06 2.68 5.95
C ARG A 8 1.49 3.33 4.65
N GLU A 9 0.62 3.23 3.66
CA GLU A 9 0.76 3.90 2.36
C GLU A 9 -0.37 4.91 2.16
N ILE A 10 -0.11 5.89 1.30
CA ILE A 10 -1.15 6.79 0.79
C ILE A 10 -1.64 6.20 -0.53
N VAL A 11 -2.96 6.12 -0.68
CA VAL A 11 -3.60 5.87 -1.97
C VAL A 11 -4.57 6.98 -2.29
N ILE A 12 -4.66 7.28 -3.58
CA ILE A 12 -5.60 8.26 -4.10
C ILE A 12 -6.79 7.49 -4.65
N LEU A 13 -7.97 7.82 -4.16
CA LEU A 13 -9.23 7.35 -4.75
C LEU A 13 -9.87 8.49 -5.52
N ARG A 14 -10.60 8.14 -6.57
CA ARG A 14 -11.41 9.08 -7.35
C ARG A 14 -12.83 8.58 -7.52
N SER A 15 -13.77 9.52 -7.68
CA SER A 15 -15.16 9.25 -8.02
C SER A 15 -15.67 10.25 -9.05
N ASP A 16 -16.28 9.75 -10.10
CA ASP A 16 -16.87 10.55 -11.18
C ASP A 16 -18.37 10.82 -10.92
N ASN A 17 -18.96 10.23 -9.86
CA ASN A 17 -20.38 10.38 -9.52
C ASN A 17 -20.67 10.58 -8.02
N GLY A 18 -19.67 10.46 -7.15
CA GLY A 18 -19.83 10.57 -5.69
C GLY A 18 -20.24 9.25 -5.00
N GLU A 19 -20.63 8.23 -5.75
CA GLU A 19 -21.15 6.96 -5.21
C GLU A 19 -20.12 5.82 -5.32
N THR A 20 -19.46 5.74 -6.47
CA THR A 20 -18.50 4.67 -6.78
C THR A 20 -17.08 5.21 -6.70
N TRP A 21 -16.20 4.46 -6.06
CA TRP A 21 -14.81 4.85 -5.83
C TRP A 21 -13.86 3.85 -6.46
N ARG A 22 -12.86 4.35 -7.16
CA ARG A 22 -11.78 3.55 -7.76
C ARG A 22 -10.42 4.15 -7.41
N GLU A 23 -9.40 3.29 -7.39
CA GLU A 23 -8.03 3.75 -7.19
C GLU A 23 -7.58 4.58 -8.40
N HIS A 24 -7.06 5.77 -8.13
CA HIS A 24 -6.52 6.68 -9.14
C HIS A 24 -5.09 6.27 -9.45
N THR A 25 -4.93 5.53 -10.54
CA THR A 25 -3.65 4.96 -11.00
C THR A 25 -3.24 5.67 -12.27
N VAL A 26 -2.66 6.86 -12.13
CA VAL A 26 -1.99 7.54 -13.24
C VAL A 26 -0.53 7.14 -13.21
N ASP A 27 0.05 6.95 -14.40
CA ASP A 27 1.46 6.64 -14.54
C ASP A 27 2.29 7.84 -14.06
N CYS A 28 2.76 7.78 -12.82
CA CYS A 28 3.56 8.81 -12.17
C CYS A 28 5.05 8.55 -12.41
N SER A 29 5.46 8.34 -13.65
CA SER A 29 6.90 8.28 -13.96
C SER A 29 7.53 9.63 -13.56
N GLU A 30 8.78 9.61 -13.07
CA GLU A 30 9.46 10.84 -12.65
C GLU A 30 9.56 11.84 -13.81
N GLU A 31 9.71 11.33 -15.05
CA GLU A 31 9.74 12.13 -16.27
C GLU A 31 8.39 12.82 -16.53
N ALA A 32 7.28 12.09 -16.46
CA ALA A 32 5.95 12.66 -16.67
C ALA A 32 5.61 13.74 -15.62
N VAL A 33 6.02 13.52 -14.37
CA VAL A 33 5.87 14.51 -13.30
C VAL A 33 6.76 15.73 -13.57
N GLN A 34 8.02 15.52 -13.94
CA GLN A 34 8.97 16.60 -14.21
C GLN A 34 8.53 17.45 -15.40
N ASP A 35 8.03 16.84 -16.47
CA ASP A 35 7.51 17.54 -17.65
C ASP A 35 6.35 18.47 -17.27
N VAL A 36 5.33 17.95 -16.57
CA VAL A 36 4.17 18.76 -16.12
C VAL A 36 4.60 19.89 -15.19
N LEU A 37 5.50 19.60 -14.25
CA LEU A 37 6.02 20.58 -13.31
C LEU A 37 6.79 21.70 -14.00
N SER A 38 7.66 21.34 -14.95
CA SER A 38 8.47 22.31 -15.70
C SER A 38 7.65 23.21 -16.64
N HIS A 39 6.47 22.74 -17.08
CA HIS A 39 5.54 23.54 -17.87
C HIS A 39 4.62 24.42 -17.02
N SER A 40 4.40 24.08 -15.75
CA SER A 40 3.38 24.72 -14.90
C SER A 40 3.95 25.69 -13.87
N PHE A 41 5.23 25.57 -13.51
CA PHE A 41 5.88 26.33 -12.45
C PHE A 41 7.27 26.82 -12.86
N ASP A 42 7.64 28.01 -12.40
CA ASP A 42 9.00 28.50 -12.52
C ASP A 42 9.94 27.80 -11.51
N LYS A 43 11.25 27.90 -11.74
CA LYS A 43 12.26 27.17 -10.95
C LYS A 43 12.24 27.52 -9.46
N GLU A 44 11.94 28.77 -9.11
CA GLU A 44 11.84 29.20 -7.71
C GLU A 44 10.67 28.53 -6.97
N ASP A 45 9.52 28.33 -7.63
CA ASP A 45 8.33 27.71 -7.04
C ASP A 45 8.52 26.19 -6.85
N LEU A 46 9.24 25.55 -7.78
CA LEU A 46 9.60 24.13 -7.69
C LEU A 46 10.51 23.84 -6.50
N ALA A 47 11.47 24.72 -6.22
CA ALA A 47 12.36 24.58 -5.07
C ALA A 47 11.60 24.65 -3.73
N GLN A 48 10.57 25.49 -3.64
CA GLN A 48 9.74 25.61 -2.43
C GLN A 48 8.79 24.42 -2.23
N LEU A 49 8.37 23.75 -3.32
CA LEU A 49 7.50 22.58 -3.28
C LEU A 49 8.19 21.32 -2.74
N ASP A 50 9.52 21.27 -2.79
CA ASP A 50 10.32 20.09 -2.38
C ASP A 50 10.67 20.09 -0.88
N GLU A 51 10.63 21.24 -0.23
CA GLU A 51 10.99 21.39 1.19
C GLU A 51 9.96 20.77 2.16
N ASN A 52 8.75 20.46 1.68
CA ASN A 52 7.65 19.96 2.51
C ASN A 52 7.45 18.43 2.37
N ALA A 53 8.19 17.65 3.17
CA ALA A 53 8.16 16.18 3.21
C ALA A 53 6.80 15.53 3.63
N ARG A 54 5.70 16.29 3.66
CA ARG A 54 4.34 15.82 4.01
C ARG A 54 3.29 16.12 2.93
N THR A 55 3.70 16.50 1.73
CA THR A 55 2.79 16.79 0.63
C THR A 55 2.53 15.53 -0.20
N THR A 56 1.26 15.27 -0.50
CA THR A 56 0.85 14.25 -1.48
C THR A 56 0.51 14.94 -2.78
N ARG A 57 1.17 14.58 -3.88
CA ARG A 57 0.90 15.12 -5.23
C ARG A 57 0.00 14.15 -6.00
N ILE A 58 -1.03 14.67 -6.66
CA ILE A 58 -1.95 13.89 -7.51
C ILE A 58 -1.75 14.34 -8.95
N LEU A 59 -1.24 13.44 -9.79
CA LEU A 59 -1.16 13.67 -11.24
C LEU A 59 -2.45 13.19 -11.90
N THR A 60 -3.10 14.02 -12.71
CA THR A 60 -4.36 13.64 -13.38
C THR A 60 -4.46 14.28 -14.75
N THR A 61 -5.04 13.56 -15.72
CA THR A 61 -5.30 14.04 -17.09
C THR A 61 -6.75 14.51 -17.27
N ASP A 62 -7.62 14.23 -16.31
CA ASP A 62 -9.02 14.61 -16.26
C ASP A 62 -9.44 14.95 -14.82
N PHE A 63 -10.52 15.71 -14.66
CA PHE A 63 -11.01 16.13 -13.35
C PHE A 63 -12.24 15.29 -12.93
N PRO A 64 -12.10 14.35 -11.98
CA PRO A 64 -13.24 13.67 -11.37
C PRO A 64 -14.04 14.65 -10.49
N HIS A 65 -15.27 14.28 -10.14
CA HIS A 65 -16.06 15.05 -9.18
C HIS A 65 -15.41 15.09 -7.80
N TYR A 66 -14.77 13.99 -7.39
CA TYR A 66 -14.13 13.87 -6.08
C TYR A 66 -12.79 13.13 -6.14
N PHE A 67 -11.85 13.59 -5.33
CA PHE A 67 -10.68 12.84 -4.90
C PHE A 67 -10.74 12.56 -3.39
N ALA A 68 -10.14 11.45 -2.96
CA ALA A 68 -9.89 11.17 -1.56
C ALA A 68 -8.45 10.71 -1.36
N VAL A 69 -7.74 11.36 -0.43
CA VAL A 69 -6.40 10.96 0.01
C VAL A 69 -6.56 10.04 1.21
N VAL A 70 -6.30 8.75 1.02
CA VAL A 70 -6.55 7.73 2.04
C VAL A 70 -5.23 7.14 2.52
N THR A 71 -5.04 7.07 3.84
CA THR A 71 -3.94 6.28 4.41
C THR A 71 -4.44 4.89 4.80
N ARG A 72 -3.80 3.84 4.29
CA ARG A 72 -4.13 2.44 4.62
C ARG A 72 -2.88 1.66 5.03
N VAL A 73 -3.05 0.49 5.63
CA VAL A 73 -1.91 -0.42 5.89
C VAL A 73 -1.29 -0.81 4.56
N ARG A 74 0.04 -0.76 4.49
CA ARG A 74 0.76 -1.09 3.27
C ARG A 74 0.43 -2.52 2.83
N GLN A 75 0.23 -2.70 1.52
CA GLN A 75 -0.12 -3.99 0.96
C GLN A 75 0.83 -4.36 -0.18
N GLU A 76 1.58 -5.45 -0.03
CA GLU A 76 2.37 -6.02 -1.10
C GLU A 76 1.49 -6.91 -2.00
N VAL A 77 1.28 -6.49 -3.25
CA VAL A 77 0.43 -7.22 -4.22
C VAL A 77 1.29 -7.86 -5.30
N HIS A 78 1.22 -9.19 -5.42
CA HIS A 78 1.95 -9.95 -6.44
C HIS A 78 0.99 -10.87 -7.21
N ALA A 79 1.22 -11.03 -8.51
CA ALA A 79 0.48 -11.99 -9.32
C ALA A 79 1.16 -13.36 -9.26
N ILE A 80 0.51 -14.33 -8.61
CA ILE A 80 1.04 -15.70 -8.41
C ILE A 80 0.15 -16.70 -9.13
N GLY A 81 0.74 -17.62 -9.91
CA GLY A 81 0.04 -18.68 -10.62
C GLY A 81 0.30 -20.08 -10.08
N PRO A 82 -0.07 -21.11 -10.87
CA PRO A 82 0.13 -22.52 -10.51
C PRO A 82 1.58 -22.92 -10.27
N GLU A 83 2.54 -22.19 -10.81
CA GLU A 83 3.97 -22.34 -10.57
C GLU A 83 4.36 -22.10 -9.10
N GLY A 84 3.50 -21.43 -8.32
CA GLY A 84 3.81 -21.01 -6.96
C GLY A 84 4.59 -19.70 -6.92
N GLY A 85 5.10 -19.34 -5.75
CA GLY A 85 5.83 -18.09 -5.55
C GLY A 85 5.95 -17.71 -4.09
N MET A 86 6.52 -16.53 -3.83
CA MET A 86 6.68 -15.98 -2.49
C MET A 86 6.30 -14.50 -2.51
N VAL A 87 5.67 -14.03 -1.42
CA VAL A 87 5.46 -12.61 -1.13
C VAL A 87 6.13 -12.29 0.19
N SER A 88 6.99 -11.28 0.23
CA SER A 88 7.64 -10.80 1.46
C SER A 88 7.15 -9.39 1.81
N SER A 89 7.06 -9.09 3.11
CA SER A 89 6.69 -7.75 3.55
C SER A 89 7.89 -6.81 3.47
N SER A 90 7.65 -5.60 2.95
CA SER A 90 8.65 -4.52 2.94
C SER A 90 8.86 -3.85 4.30
N VAL A 91 7.91 -4.05 5.23
CA VAL A 91 7.91 -3.47 6.57
C VAL A 91 8.61 -4.39 7.56
N VAL A 92 8.36 -5.70 7.45
CA VAL A 92 8.96 -6.74 8.29
C VAL A 92 9.43 -7.88 7.38
N PRO A 93 10.69 -7.86 6.88
CA PRO A 93 11.19 -8.80 5.88
C PRO A 93 11.09 -10.29 6.28
N GLN A 94 11.03 -10.56 7.58
CA GLN A 94 10.85 -11.90 8.15
C GLN A 94 9.43 -12.46 7.93
N VAL A 95 8.45 -11.59 7.65
CA VAL A 95 7.09 -12.03 7.31
C VAL A 95 7.02 -12.33 5.82
N GLN A 96 6.83 -13.60 5.52
CA GLN A 96 6.76 -14.12 4.15
C GLN A 96 5.59 -15.09 4.01
N ALA A 97 4.93 -15.04 2.86
CA ALA A 97 3.94 -16.00 2.44
C ALA A 97 4.49 -16.81 1.27
N VAL A 98 4.59 -18.13 1.44
CA VAL A 98 5.10 -19.05 0.42
C VAL A 98 3.96 -19.87 -0.17
N PHE A 99 3.88 -19.88 -1.49
CA PHE A 99 2.91 -20.62 -2.27
C PHE A 99 3.67 -21.73 -3.01
N PRO A 100 3.53 -23.01 -2.61
CA PRO A 100 4.15 -24.09 -3.36
C PRO A 100 3.49 -24.26 -4.73
N GLN A 101 4.18 -24.96 -5.64
CA GLN A 101 3.61 -25.33 -6.94
C GLN A 101 2.29 -26.10 -6.75
N GLY A 102 1.29 -25.78 -7.58
CA GLY A 102 -0.06 -26.35 -7.50
C GLY A 102 -0.95 -25.80 -6.38
N ALA A 103 -0.45 -24.86 -5.54
CA ALA A 103 -1.28 -24.19 -4.54
C ALA A 103 -2.45 -23.43 -5.18
N LEU A 104 -2.21 -22.85 -6.36
CA LEU A 104 -3.19 -22.10 -7.15
C LEU A 104 -3.47 -22.81 -8.47
N THR A 105 -4.70 -22.71 -8.96
CA THR A 105 -5.11 -23.27 -10.26
C THR A 105 -5.16 -22.20 -11.36
N LYS A 106 -5.08 -20.92 -10.98
CA LYS A 106 -5.06 -19.77 -11.88
C LYS A 106 -4.12 -18.70 -11.33
N LYS A 107 -3.60 -17.85 -12.22
CA LYS A 107 -2.84 -16.67 -11.83
C LYS A 107 -3.77 -15.63 -11.20
N ILE A 108 -3.53 -15.30 -9.94
CA ILE A 108 -4.34 -14.33 -9.18
C ILE A 108 -3.46 -13.31 -8.48
N LYS A 109 -4.03 -12.14 -8.17
CA LYS A 109 -3.38 -11.14 -7.31
C LYS A 109 -3.49 -11.57 -5.85
N VAL A 110 -2.35 -11.80 -5.21
CA VAL A 110 -2.23 -12.08 -3.79
C VAL A 110 -1.74 -10.82 -3.09
N GLY A 111 -2.40 -10.43 -2.00
CA GLY A 111 -1.99 -9.31 -1.15
C GLY A 111 -1.45 -9.81 0.19
N LEU A 112 -0.29 -9.31 0.61
CA LEU A 112 0.24 -9.44 1.96
C LEU A 112 0.13 -8.09 2.66
N GLN A 113 -0.38 -8.08 3.90
CA GLN A 113 -0.42 -6.88 4.74
C GLN A 113 0.16 -7.21 6.11
N VAL A 114 1.03 -6.35 6.60
CA VAL A 114 1.63 -6.48 7.94
C VAL A 114 1.37 -5.19 8.70
N ASN A 115 0.67 -5.30 9.82
CA ASN A 115 0.52 -4.23 10.77
C ASN A 115 1.40 -4.55 11.98
N LEU A 116 2.18 -3.58 12.45
CA LEU A 116 2.99 -3.71 13.66
C LEU A 116 2.16 -3.24 14.86
N PHE A 117 1.86 -4.16 15.77
CA PHE A 117 1.28 -3.88 17.07
C PHE A 117 2.34 -3.23 17.92
N LYS A 118 1.96 -2.07 18.44
CA LYS A 118 2.71 -1.41 19.50
C LYS A 118 1.90 -1.63 20.76
N PRO A 119 2.37 -2.47 21.70
CA PRO A 119 1.69 -2.64 22.97
C PRO A 119 1.46 -1.27 23.62
N ARG A 120 0.32 -1.09 24.29
CA ARG A 120 0.15 0.11 25.13
C ARG A 120 1.29 0.13 26.15
N LYS A 121 1.73 1.33 26.55
CA LYS A 121 2.88 1.53 27.46
C LYS A 121 2.86 0.67 28.74
N ASN A 122 1.68 0.21 29.18
CA ASN A 122 1.48 -0.57 30.40
C ASN A 122 1.06 -2.04 30.14
N ALA A 123 1.14 -2.53 28.91
CA ALA A 123 0.83 -3.92 28.60
C ALA A 123 1.99 -4.84 29.06
N THR A 124 1.68 -5.83 29.90
CA THR A 124 2.68 -6.80 30.35
C THR A 124 2.92 -7.86 29.26
N PRO A 125 4.16 -8.35 29.07
CA PRO A 125 4.47 -9.36 28.04
C PRO A 125 3.62 -10.63 28.14
N ALA A 126 3.21 -11.03 29.35
CA ALA A 126 2.35 -12.18 29.60
C ALA A 126 0.92 -12.04 29.01
N SER A 127 0.49 -10.80 28.73
CA SER A 127 -0.81 -10.52 28.09
C SER A 127 -0.77 -10.62 26.56
N LEU A 128 0.42 -10.72 25.97
CA LEU A 128 0.61 -10.79 24.52
C LEU A 128 0.51 -12.24 24.04
N LYS A 129 -0.50 -12.53 23.21
CA LYS A 129 -0.65 -13.85 22.59
C LYS A 129 0.12 -13.89 21.27
N LYS A 130 1.14 -14.74 21.18
CA LYS A 130 1.80 -15.09 19.92
C LYS A 130 0.86 -15.98 19.09
N ILE A 131 0.39 -15.49 17.96
CA ILE A 131 -0.40 -16.30 17.02
C ILE A 131 0.56 -16.90 15.99
N THR A 132 0.68 -18.22 15.99
CA THR A 132 1.38 -18.98 14.95
C THR A 132 0.33 -19.52 13.98
N VAL A 133 0.39 -19.11 12.70
CA VAL A 133 -0.53 -19.61 11.67
C VAL A 133 0.21 -20.60 10.78
N ASN A 134 -0.06 -21.89 10.96
CA ASN A 134 0.38 -22.95 10.06
C ASN A 134 -0.82 -23.37 9.19
N HIS A 135 -0.60 -23.59 7.89
CA HIS A 135 -1.60 -24.03 6.90
C HIS A 135 -2.85 -23.13 6.78
N VAL A 136 -2.76 -22.09 5.95
CA VAL A 136 -3.90 -21.21 5.62
C VAL A 136 -4.80 -21.87 4.58
N PRO A 137 -6.09 -22.17 4.87
CA PRO A 137 -7.00 -22.75 3.89
C PRO A 137 -7.32 -21.76 2.75
N LYS A 138 -7.44 -22.27 1.51
CA LYS A 138 -7.61 -21.48 0.25
C LYS A 138 -8.82 -20.51 0.21
N LYS A 139 -9.73 -20.54 1.19
CA LYS A 139 -11.01 -19.79 1.19
C LYS A 139 -11.12 -18.68 2.24
N LYS A 140 -10.08 -18.36 3.01
CA LYS A 140 -10.17 -17.36 4.09
C LYS A 140 -9.24 -16.16 3.87
N ARG A 141 -9.80 -14.95 3.99
CA ARG A 141 -9.04 -13.73 4.27
C ARG A 141 -8.65 -13.74 5.75
N PHE A 142 -7.36 -13.68 6.05
CA PHE A 142 -6.89 -13.41 7.42
C PHE A 142 -6.15 -12.08 7.43
N SER A 143 -6.50 -11.22 8.36
CA SER A 143 -5.72 -10.05 8.75
C SER A 143 -4.78 -10.47 9.88
N LEU A 144 -3.48 -10.49 9.61
CA LEU A 144 -2.46 -10.64 10.64
C LEU A 144 -2.31 -9.29 11.34
N VAL A 145 -2.96 -9.15 12.50
CA VAL A 145 -2.64 -8.08 13.44
C VAL A 145 -1.49 -8.62 14.28
N TRP A 146 -0.27 -8.42 13.80
CA TRP A 146 0.94 -8.65 14.60
C TRP A 146 1.05 -7.55 15.60
#